data_AF-A0A183S7Q7-F1
#
_entry.id   AF-A0A183S7Q7-F1
#
_cell.length_a   1.000
_cell.length_b   1.000
_cell.length_c   1.000
_cell.angle_alpha   90.00
_cell.angle_beta   90.00
_cell.angle_gamma   90.00
#
_symmetry.space_group_name_H-M   'P 1'
#
loop_
_entity.id
_entity.type
_entity.pdbx_description
1 polymer ?
#
loop_
_entity_poly.entity_id
_entity_poly.type
_entity_poly.pdbx_seq_one_letter_code
_entity_poly.pdbx_strand_id
1 'polypeptide(L)'
;LAELEYRANEAFQAAKARLDAEKLDRETHRREFIKKLILDRRRAQQAERESLQEAERKRMEELKAAHEAQRRQDTERLAEMEKERLRRLAEERARAREEAEREQSLKEARLEAIRMKVRPIVPDDPSRLLSSTAVSQNQHRLEQSHPLPEEMEGIELRRFYLTIDNPLNTFTDKQLQSDRRTRLSAALFDAGLLDSDYARDLLAQVPLERPVRLEMMTSLEAEERRMKGTSKYAPR
;
A
#
# COMPACT_ATOMS: atom_id res chain seq x y z
N LEU A 1 -23.32 78.84 77.74
CA LEU A 1 -22.34 77.73 77.86
C LEU A 1 -22.63 76.64 76.82
N ALA A 2 -23.83 76.05 76.81
CA ALA A 2 -24.22 75.04 75.81
C ALA A 2 -24.07 75.45 74.33
N GLU A 3 -24.41 76.71 73.97
CA GLU A 3 -24.25 77.19 72.58
C GLU A 3 -22.78 77.34 72.14
N LEU A 4 -21.88 77.67 73.08
CA LEU A 4 -20.45 77.78 72.82
C LEU A 4 -19.82 76.39 72.66
N GLU A 5 -20.26 75.42 73.46
CA GLU A 5 -19.86 74.01 73.35
C GLU A 5 -20.36 73.39 72.04
N TYR A 6 -21.58 73.71 71.62
CA TYR A 6 -22.14 73.27 70.35
C TYR A 6 -21.32 73.80 69.16
N ARG A 7 -21.01 75.10 69.13
CA ARG A 7 -20.15 75.69 68.10
C ARG A 7 -18.73 75.14 68.10
N ALA A 8 -18.17 74.86 69.28
CA ALA A 8 -16.85 74.24 69.40
C ALA A 8 -16.84 72.80 68.84
N ASN A 9 -17.90 72.03 69.10
CA ASN A 9 -18.06 70.68 68.56
C ASN A 9 -18.25 70.69 67.04
N GLU A 10 -19.03 71.61 66.49
CA GLU A 10 -19.17 71.79 65.04
C GLU A 10 -17.85 72.17 64.37
N ALA A 11 -17.09 73.10 64.98
CA ALA A 11 -15.78 73.48 64.49
C ALA A 11 -14.78 72.31 64.51
N PHE A 12 -14.82 71.47 65.55
CA PHE A 12 -14.00 70.26 65.65
C PHE A 12 -14.35 69.22 64.58
N GLN A 13 -15.65 68.99 64.35
CA GLN A 13 -16.11 68.08 63.29
C GLN A 13 -15.76 68.60 61.88
N ALA A 14 -15.89 69.90 61.66
CA ALA A 14 -15.50 70.53 60.40
C ALA A 14 -13.98 70.45 60.16
N ALA A 15 -13.17 70.66 61.20
CA ALA A 15 -11.71 70.51 61.12
C ALA A 15 -11.30 69.05 60.84
N LYS A 16 -11.97 68.08 61.48
CA LYS A 16 -11.76 66.65 61.24
C LYS A 16 -12.15 66.26 59.80
N ALA A 17 -13.29 66.71 59.31
CA ALA A 17 -13.74 66.45 57.95
C ALA A 17 -12.78 67.05 56.89
N ARG A 18 -12.20 68.22 57.15
CA ARG A 18 -11.17 68.82 56.29
C ARG A 18 -9.88 68.00 56.26
N LEU A 19 -9.42 67.54 57.42
CA LEU A 19 -8.24 66.69 57.52
C LEU A 19 -8.46 65.34 56.81
N ASP A 20 -9.64 64.75 56.94
CA ASP A 20 -9.99 63.48 56.31
C ASP A 20 -10.15 63.64 54.79
N ALA A 21 -10.69 64.76 54.30
CA ALA A 21 -10.72 65.09 52.88
C ALA A 21 -9.31 65.27 52.30
N GLU A 22 -8.41 65.98 52.98
CA GLU A 22 -7.01 66.15 52.55
C GLU A 22 -6.25 64.81 52.50
N LYS A 23 -6.50 63.91 53.46
CA LYS A 23 -5.96 62.55 53.42
C LYS A 23 -6.48 61.76 52.23
N LEU A 24 -7.78 61.86 51.94
CA LEU A 24 -8.40 61.19 50.81
C LEU A 24 -7.81 61.69 49.48
N ASP A 25 -7.63 62.99 49.32
CA ASP A 25 -7.01 63.59 48.12
C ASP A 25 -5.54 63.15 47.94
N ARG A 26 -4.78 63.06 49.04
CA ARG A 26 -3.42 62.51 49.00
C ARG A 26 -3.41 61.04 48.60
N GLU A 27 -4.38 60.26 49.07
CA GLU A 27 -4.52 58.85 48.70
C GLU A 27 -4.94 58.67 47.25
N THR A 28 -5.88 59.47 46.74
CA THR A 28 -6.31 59.40 45.33
C THR A 28 -5.16 59.73 44.39
N HIS A 29 -4.40 60.80 44.67
CA HIS A 29 -3.21 61.15 43.88
C HIS A 29 -2.15 60.03 43.91
N ARG A 30 -1.91 59.40 45.07
CA ARG A 30 -1.01 58.24 45.17
C ARG A 30 -1.50 57.07 44.32
N ARG A 31 -2.80 56.74 44.39
CA ARG A 31 -3.41 55.66 43.61
C ARG A 31 -3.34 55.94 42.11
N GLU A 32 -3.57 57.17 41.69
CA GLU A 32 -3.45 57.59 40.29
C GLU A 32 -2.01 57.45 39.77
N PHE A 33 -1.03 57.88 40.57
CA PHE A 33 0.39 57.73 40.22
C PHE A 33 0.78 56.25 40.07
N ILE A 34 0.40 55.41 41.05
CA ILE A 34 0.65 53.96 41.01
C ILE A 34 -0.04 53.33 39.79
N LYS A 35 -1.29 53.74 39.50
CA LYS A 35 -2.04 53.24 38.34
C LYS A 35 -1.34 53.56 37.02
N LYS A 36 -0.83 54.78 36.85
CA LYS A 36 -0.05 55.18 35.68
C LYS A 36 1.21 54.34 35.53
N LEU A 37 1.97 54.17 36.62
CA LEU A 37 3.19 53.36 36.63
C LEU A 37 2.91 51.89 36.23
N ILE A 38 1.82 51.30 36.73
CA ILE A 38 1.43 49.94 36.37
C ILE A 38 1.06 49.84 34.89
N LEU A 39 0.31 50.83 34.36
CA LEU A 39 -0.08 50.85 32.95
C LEU A 39 1.13 50.98 32.03
N ASP A 40 2.06 51.87 32.36
CA ASP A 40 3.26 52.09 31.56
C ASP A 40 4.17 50.86 31.58
N ARG A 41 4.31 50.21 32.75
CA ARG A 41 5.04 48.93 32.85
C ARG A 41 4.38 47.83 32.01
N ARG A 42 3.05 47.73 32.01
CA ARG A 42 2.32 46.75 31.19
C ARG A 42 2.50 47.01 29.70
N ARG A 43 2.44 48.28 29.28
CA ARG A 43 2.68 48.69 27.88
C ARG A 43 4.10 48.34 27.44
N ALA A 44 5.10 48.65 28.26
CA ALA A 44 6.49 48.28 27.97
C ALA A 44 6.66 46.76 27.82
N GLN A 45 6.07 45.98 28.72
CA GLN A 45 6.09 44.51 28.64
C GLN A 45 5.36 43.97 27.40
N GLN A 46 4.27 44.61 26.98
CA GLN A 46 3.55 44.23 25.75
C GLN A 46 4.40 44.52 24.51
N ALA A 47 4.99 45.72 24.41
CA ALA A 47 5.86 46.08 23.29
C ALA A 47 7.09 45.16 23.18
N GLU A 48 7.68 44.77 24.31
CA GLU A 48 8.79 43.81 24.35
C GLU A 48 8.34 42.41 23.87
N ARG A 49 7.16 41.96 24.28
CA ARG A 49 6.61 40.67 23.80
C ARG A 49 6.30 40.71 22.32
N GLU A 50 5.74 41.80 21.81
CA GLU A 50 5.42 41.98 20.40
C GLU A 50 6.69 41.96 19.54
N SER A 51 7.74 42.67 19.95
CA SER A 51 9.01 42.69 19.21
C SER A 51 9.68 41.31 19.17
N LEU A 52 9.62 40.56 20.28
CA LEU A 52 10.08 39.17 20.32
C LEU A 52 9.25 38.27 19.39
N GLN A 53 7.93 38.41 19.41
CA GLN A 53 7.05 37.65 18.51
C GLN A 53 7.32 37.97 17.03
N GLU A 54 7.57 39.23 16.68
CA GLU A 54 7.93 39.62 15.32
C GLU A 54 9.28 39.03 14.90
N ALA A 55 10.28 39.04 15.79
CA ALA A 55 11.57 38.42 15.54
C ALA A 55 11.45 36.90 15.34
N GLU A 56 10.65 36.23 16.18
CA GLU A 56 10.35 34.81 16.04
C GLU A 56 9.61 34.51 14.73
N ARG A 57 8.62 35.32 14.35
CA ARG A 57 7.90 35.17 13.08
C ARG A 57 8.85 35.25 11.89
N LYS A 58 9.73 36.26 11.85
CA LYS A 58 10.75 36.40 10.79
C LYS A 58 11.67 35.19 10.73
N ARG A 59 12.18 34.72 11.89
CA ARG A 59 12.99 33.51 11.96
C ARG A 59 12.25 32.27 11.43
N MET A 60 10.96 32.14 11.76
CA MET A 60 10.15 31.02 11.28
C MET A 60 9.87 31.11 9.77
N GLU A 61 9.72 32.32 9.21
CA GLU A 61 9.58 32.54 7.77
C GLU A 61 10.88 32.16 7.03
N GLU A 62 12.04 32.56 7.55
CA GLU A 62 13.35 32.16 7.01
C GLU A 62 13.53 30.64 7.02
N LEU A 63 13.17 29.97 8.13
CA LEU A 63 13.22 28.51 8.22
C LEU A 63 12.28 27.83 7.23
N LYS A 64 11.05 28.35 7.06
CA LYS A 64 10.11 27.84 6.06
C LYS A 64 10.67 27.97 4.65
N ALA A 65 11.25 29.12 4.31
CA ALA A 65 11.86 29.36 3.01
C ALA A 65 13.04 28.41 2.75
N ALA A 66 13.90 28.17 3.74
CA ALA A 66 15.01 27.22 3.64
C ALA A 66 14.50 25.79 3.40
N HIS A 67 13.48 25.34 4.15
CA HIS A 67 12.87 24.04 3.94
C HIS A 67 12.15 23.92 2.60
N GLU A 68 11.55 24.98 2.07
CA GLU A 68 10.97 24.99 0.73
C GLU A 68 12.03 24.84 -0.36
N ALA A 69 13.14 25.56 -0.25
CA ALA A 69 14.25 25.42 -1.17
C ALA A 69 14.82 24.00 -1.16
N GLN A 70 15.04 23.43 0.03
CA GLN A 70 15.50 22.06 0.19
C GLN A 70 14.49 21.05 -0.39
N ARG A 71 13.19 21.21 -0.10
CA ARG A 71 12.15 20.35 -0.66
C ARG A 71 12.17 20.33 -2.19
N ARG A 72 12.34 21.50 -2.84
CA ARG A 72 12.44 21.57 -4.30
C ARG A 72 13.64 20.76 -4.81
N GLN A 73 14.82 20.97 -4.22
CA GLN A 73 16.03 20.22 -4.58
C GLN A 73 15.87 18.72 -4.36
N ASP A 74 15.22 18.31 -3.27
CA ASP A 74 14.97 16.89 -2.98
C ASP A 74 14.00 16.28 -3.99
N THR A 75 12.94 16.99 -4.34
CA THR A 75 11.98 16.53 -5.35
C THR A 75 12.62 16.40 -6.73
N GLU A 76 13.48 17.34 -7.12
CA GLU A 76 14.22 17.28 -8.38
C GLU A 76 15.19 16.10 -8.40
N ARG A 77 15.97 15.92 -7.33
CA ARG A 77 16.89 14.78 -7.19
C ARG A 77 16.17 13.44 -7.28
N LEU A 78 15.02 13.29 -6.61
CA LEU A 78 14.23 12.06 -6.68
C LEU A 78 13.69 11.83 -8.10
N ALA A 79 13.21 12.87 -8.77
CA ALA A 79 12.71 12.76 -10.14
C ALA A 79 13.83 12.37 -11.13
N GLU A 80 15.04 12.88 -10.96
CA GLU A 80 16.21 12.49 -11.77
C GLU A 80 16.60 11.03 -11.54
N MET A 81 16.67 10.61 -10.28
CA MET A 81 16.95 9.22 -9.90
C MET A 81 15.91 8.24 -10.48
N GLU A 82 14.63 8.61 -10.44
CA GLU A 82 13.56 7.81 -11.02
C GLU A 82 13.69 7.72 -12.55
N LYS A 83 13.98 8.84 -13.22
CA LYS A 83 14.22 8.86 -14.68
C LYS A 83 15.39 7.97 -15.06
N GLU A 84 16.50 8.01 -14.33
CA GLU A 84 17.65 7.13 -14.58
C GLU A 84 17.31 5.66 -14.39
N ARG A 85 16.60 5.32 -13.30
CA ARG A 85 16.14 3.96 -13.05
C ARG A 85 15.26 3.45 -14.18
N LEU A 86 14.31 4.26 -14.66
CA LEU A 86 13.44 3.90 -15.77
C LEU A 86 14.22 3.72 -17.08
N ARG A 87 15.23 4.56 -17.33
CA ARG A 87 16.13 4.40 -18.49
C ARG A 87 16.89 3.08 -18.44
N ARG A 88 17.50 2.75 -17.30
CA ARG A 88 18.22 1.47 -17.12
C ARG A 88 17.30 0.27 -17.34
N LEU A 89 16.09 0.29 -16.78
CA LEU A 89 15.10 -0.76 -17.00
C LEU A 89 14.67 -0.88 -18.48
N ALA A 90 14.56 0.24 -19.18
CA ALA A 90 14.24 0.24 -20.61
C ALA A 90 15.38 -0.35 -21.44
N GLU A 91 16.63 0.01 -21.13
CA GLU A 91 17.82 -0.53 -21.77
C GLU A 91 17.99 -2.04 -21.54
N GLU A 92 17.80 -2.51 -20.30
CA GLU A 92 17.82 -3.94 -19.97
C GLU A 92 16.74 -4.71 -20.74
N ARG A 93 15.52 -4.18 -20.81
CA ARG A 93 14.43 -4.77 -21.60
C ARG A 93 14.75 -4.81 -23.09
N ALA A 94 15.37 -3.76 -23.63
CA ALA A 94 15.76 -3.72 -25.03
C ALA A 94 16.83 -4.79 -25.33
N ARG A 95 17.86 -4.90 -24.48
CA ARG A 95 18.90 -5.94 -24.60
C ARG A 95 18.32 -7.35 -24.52
N ALA A 96 17.45 -7.61 -23.55
CA ALA A 96 16.79 -8.90 -23.41
C ALA A 96 15.93 -9.26 -24.65
N ARG A 97 15.28 -8.27 -25.28
CA ARG A 97 14.53 -8.47 -26.52
C ARG A 97 15.46 -8.79 -27.69
N GLU A 98 16.54 -8.04 -27.87
CA GLU A 98 17.53 -8.32 -28.92
C GLU A 98 18.15 -9.71 -28.77
N GLU A 99 18.48 -10.12 -27.55
CA GLU A 99 18.99 -11.47 -27.27
C GLU A 99 17.95 -12.55 -27.59
N ALA A 100 16.69 -12.34 -27.20
CA ALA A 100 15.61 -13.26 -27.52
C ALA A 100 15.37 -13.38 -29.04
N GLU A 101 15.42 -12.27 -29.79
CA GLU A 101 15.31 -12.26 -31.26
C GLU A 101 16.49 -12.98 -31.92
N ARG A 102 17.72 -12.79 -31.42
CA ARG A 102 18.90 -13.55 -31.88
C ARG A 102 18.75 -15.04 -31.62
N GLU A 103 18.28 -15.45 -30.45
CA GLU A 103 18.02 -16.86 -30.20
C GLU A 103 16.92 -17.44 -31.09
N GLN A 104 15.84 -16.69 -31.32
CA GLN A 104 14.74 -17.10 -32.19
C GLN A 104 15.21 -17.27 -33.63
N SER A 105 15.92 -16.29 -34.18
CA SER A 105 16.49 -16.38 -35.54
C SER A 105 17.44 -17.58 -35.70
N LEU A 106 18.29 -17.87 -34.70
CA LEU A 106 19.15 -19.06 -34.72
C LEU A 106 18.34 -20.36 -34.69
N LYS A 107 17.27 -20.42 -33.88
CA LYS A 107 16.35 -21.56 -33.83
C LYS A 107 15.63 -21.75 -35.16
N GLU A 108 15.13 -20.67 -35.77
CA GLU A 108 14.46 -20.67 -37.06
C GLU A 108 15.41 -21.12 -38.18
N ALA A 109 16.62 -20.57 -38.26
CA ALA A 109 17.63 -21.00 -39.23
C ALA A 109 17.95 -22.49 -39.11
N ARG A 110 18.03 -23.02 -37.89
CA ARG A 110 18.21 -24.47 -37.66
C ARG A 110 17.01 -25.28 -38.15
N LEU A 111 15.79 -24.81 -37.88
CA LEU A 111 14.57 -25.46 -38.36
C LEU A 111 14.47 -25.42 -39.88
N GLU A 112 14.83 -24.31 -40.52
CA GLU A 112 14.87 -24.19 -41.98
C GLU A 112 15.87 -25.15 -42.61
N ALA A 113 17.08 -25.28 -42.03
CA ALA A 113 18.05 -26.27 -42.50
C ALA A 113 17.51 -27.71 -42.41
N ILE A 114 16.74 -28.04 -41.36
CA ILE A 114 16.07 -29.34 -41.24
C ILE A 114 14.96 -29.47 -42.28
N ARG A 115 14.12 -28.44 -42.45
CA ARG A 115 13.05 -28.42 -43.47
C ARG A 115 13.64 -28.65 -44.85
N MET A 116 14.74 -28.02 -45.21
CA MET A 116 15.42 -28.23 -46.50
C MET A 116 15.92 -29.67 -46.66
N LYS A 117 16.48 -30.29 -45.61
CA LYS A 117 16.95 -31.68 -45.66
C LYS A 117 15.82 -32.69 -45.81
N VAL A 118 14.70 -32.45 -45.15
CA VAL A 118 13.55 -33.38 -45.11
C VAL A 118 12.55 -33.07 -46.23
N ARG A 119 12.65 -31.91 -46.90
CA ARG A 119 11.72 -31.50 -47.96
C ARG A 119 11.68 -32.58 -49.05
N PRO A 120 10.55 -33.28 -49.21
CA PRO A 120 10.44 -34.28 -50.25
C PRO A 120 10.49 -33.56 -51.60
N ILE A 121 11.43 -33.98 -52.46
CA ILE A 121 11.50 -33.51 -53.84
C ILE A 121 10.38 -34.23 -54.58
N VAL A 122 9.21 -33.59 -54.61
CA VAL A 122 8.08 -34.05 -55.39
C VAL A 122 8.05 -33.21 -56.66
N PRO A 123 8.06 -33.82 -57.86
CA PRO A 123 7.85 -33.07 -59.09
C PRO A 123 6.46 -32.43 -59.07
N ASP A 124 6.36 -31.18 -59.56
CA ASP A 124 5.09 -30.48 -59.70
C ASP A 124 4.24 -31.18 -60.76
N ASP A 125 3.43 -32.14 -60.32
CA ASP A 125 2.45 -32.85 -61.14
C ASP A 125 1.03 -32.34 -60.80
N PRO A 126 0.39 -31.53 -61.67
CA PRO A 126 -0.95 -31.01 -61.43
C PRO A 126 -2.01 -32.11 -61.36
N SER A 127 -1.75 -33.28 -61.97
CA SER A 127 -2.64 -34.44 -61.94
C SER A 127 -2.76 -35.01 -60.52
N ARG A 128 -1.69 -34.91 -59.72
CA ARG A 128 -1.63 -35.38 -58.33
C ARG A 128 -2.45 -34.49 -57.38
N LEU A 129 -2.49 -33.18 -57.62
CA LEU A 129 -3.32 -32.24 -56.87
C LEU A 129 -4.82 -32.47 -57.11
N LEU A 130 -5.18 -32.84 -58.34
CA LEU A 130 -6.56 -33.13 -58.74
C LEU A 130 -6.97 -34.58 -58.42
N SER A 131 -6.02 -35.47 -58.18
CA SER A 131 -6.29 -36.86 -57.80
C SER A 131 -6.85 -36.92 -56.37
N SER A 132 -7.97 -37.63 -56.19
CA SER A 132 -8.51 -37.88 -54.85
C SER A 132 -7.48 -38.68 -54.05
N THR A 133 -6.92 -38.08 -53.01
CA THR A 133 -5.95 -38.78 -52.16
C THR A 133 -6.67 -39.89 -51.38
N ALA A 134 -5.96 -40.96 -51.01
CA ALA A 134 -6.51 -42.03 -50.17
C ALA A 134 -7.11 -41.48 -48.86
N VAL A 135 -6.59 -40.35 -48.35
CA VAL A 135 -7.13 -39.64 -47.19
C VAL A 135 -8.48 -39.00 -47.51
N SER A 136 -8.63 -38.30 -48.64
CA SER A 136 -9.93 -37.74 -49.09
C SER A 136 -10.95 -38.86 -49.38
N GLN A 137 -10.54 -39.94 -50.03
CA GLN A 137 -11.41 -41.10 -50.26
C GLN A 137 -11.84 -41.77 -48.95
N ASN A 138 -10.95 -41.84 -47.94
CA ASN A 138 -11.26 -42.39 -46.62
C ASN A 138 -12.14 -41.44 -45.78
N GLN A 139 -11.97 -40.12 -45.89
CA GLN A 139 -12.88 -39.14 -45.28
C GLN A 139 -14.29 -39.24 -45.89
N HIS A 140 -14.39 -39.28 -47.22
CA HIS A 140 -15.67 -39.50 -47.90
C HIS A 140 -16.28 -40.89 -47.59
N ARG A 141 -15.45 -41.94 -47.41
CA ARG A 141 -15.94 -43.24 -46.92
C ARG A 141 -16.42 -43.18 -45.47
N LEU A 142 -15.77 -42.43 -44.58
CA LEU A 142 -16.25 -42.23 -43.21
C LEU A 142 -17.58 -41.46 -43.19
N GLU A 143 -17.71 -40.43 -44.02
CA GLU A 143 -18.94 -39.67 -44.20
C GLU A 143 -20.08 -40.51 -44.82
N GLN A 144 -19.77 -41.49 -45.66
CA GLN A 144 -20.76 -42.37 -46.31
C GLN A 144 -21.09 -43.65 -45.53
N SER A 145 -20.21 -44.12 -44.64
CA SER A 145 -20.42 -45.34 -43.83
C SER A 145 -21.04 -45.08 -42.47
N HIS A 146 -21.17 -43.81 -42.07
CA HIS A 146 -22.00 -43.39 -40.96
C HIS A 146 -23.05 -42.39 -41.46
N PRO A 147 -24.31 -42.80 -41.74
CA PRO A 147 -25.39 -41.84 -41.59
C PRO A 147 -25.35 -41.42 -40.13
N LEU A 148 -25.01 -40.15 -39.85
CA LEU A 148 -25.04 -39.55 -38.52
C LEU A 148 -26.28 -40.05 -37.77
N PRO A 149 -26.14 -40.93 -36.76
CA PRO A 149 -27.10 -40.94 -35.68
C PRO A 149 -26.83 -39.64 -34.91
N GLU A 150 -27.87 -38.90 -34.58
CA GLU A 150 -27.83 -37.71 -33.72
C GLU A 150 -27.35 -38.01 -32.28
N GLU A 151 -26.61 -39.10 -32.07
CA GLU A 151 -26.28 -39.69 -30.78
C GLU A 151 -24.83 -40.22 -30.81
N MET A 152 -23.87 -39.29 -30.82
CA MET A 152 -22.49 -39.58 -30.39
C MET A 152 -22.08 -38.60 -29.29
N GLU A 153 -22.85 -38.62 -28.21
CA GLU A 153 -22.31 -38.38 -26.88
C GLU A 153 -21.23 -39.45 -26.61
N GLY A 154 -19.96 -39.08 -26.46
CA GLY A 154 -18.99 -40.04 -25.93
C GLY A 154 -17.52 -39.90 -26.31
N ILE A 155 -17.16 -39.02 -27.26
CA ILE A 155 -15.74 -38.63 -27.40
C ILE A 155 -15.67 -37.12 -27.30
N GLU A 156 -15.97 -36.65 -26.09
CA GLU A 156 -15.58 -35.33 -25.64
C GLU A 156 -14.05 -35.25 -25.68
N LEU A 157 -13.52 -34.74 -26.79
CA LEU A 157 -12.39 -33.82 -26.72
C LEU A 157 -12.70 -32.89 -25.54
N ARG A 158 -12.06 -33.13 -24.38
CA ARG A 158 -12.17 -32.33 -23.17
C ARG A 158 -11.67 -30.92 -23.49
N ARG A 159 -12.53 -30.17 -24.14
CA ARG A 159 -12.52 -28.74 -24.25
C ARG A 159 -12.84 -28.25 -22.84
N PHE A 160 -11.79 -27.94 -22.09
CA PHE A 160 -11.87 -27.30 -20.77
C PHE A 160 -12.40 -25.86 -20.88
N TYR A 161 -13.42 -25.62 -21.69
CA TYR A 161 -14.12 -24.35 -21.70
C TYR A 161 -15.20 -24.41 -20.63
N LEU A 162 -15.25 -23.36 -19.82
CA LEU A 162 -16.30 -23.08 -18.85
C LEU A 162 -17.69 -23.17 -19.54
N THR A 163 -18.38 -24.30 -19.38
CA THR A 163 -19.80 -24.43 -19.75
C THR A 163 -20.67 -24.26 -18.51
N ILE A 164 -21.92 -23.83 -18.71
CA ILE A 164 -22.93 -23.64 -17.64
C ILE A 164 -23.15 -24.94 -16.86
N ASP A 165 -22.98 -26.09 -17.51
CA ASP A 165 -23.16 -27.43 -16.93
C ASP A 165 -21.89 -28.00 -16.30
N ASN A 166 -20.75 -27.30 -16.43
CA ASN A 166 -19.48 -27.65 -15.80
C ASN A 166 -18.87 -26.41 -15.13
N PRO A 167 -19.57 -25.80 -14.14
CA PRO A 167 -19.03 -24.67 -13.42
C PRO A 167 -17.73 -25.11 -12.77
N LEU A 168 -16.67 -24.33 -12.98
CA LEU A 168 -15.42 -24.51 -12.25
C LEU A 168 -15.78 -24.55 -10.77
N ASN A 169 -15.57 -25.70 -10.12
CA ASN A 169 -15.76 -25.87 -8.68
C ASN A 169 -14.66 -25.09 -7.96
N THR A 170 -14.75 -23.77 -8.04
CA THR A 170 -13.92 -22.86 -7.27
C THR A 170 -14.57 -22.62 -5.94
N PHE A 171 -13.74 -22.36 -4.94
CA PHE A 171 -14.23 -21.94 -3.64
C PHE A 171 -14.85 -20.55 -3.78
N THR A 172 -16.06 -20.39 -3.25
CA THR A 172 -16.66 -19.06 -3.05
C THR A 172 -15.83 -18.25 -2.05
N ASP A 173 -15.87 -16.92 -2.11
CA ASP A 173 -15.14 -16.06 -1.15
C ASP A 173 -15.48 -16.39 0.31
N LYS A 174 -16.73 -16.76 0.59
CA LYS A 174 -17.16 -17.21 1.91
C LYS A 174 -16.46 -18.50 2.35
N GLN A 175 -16.22 -19.42 1.41
CA GLN A 175 -15.48 -20.66 1.67
C GLN A 175 -13.98 -20.39 1.84
N LEU A 176 -13.41 -19.46 1.08
CA LEU A 176 -12.00 -19.05 1.25
C LEU A 176 -11.77 -18.33 2.59
N GLN A 177 -12.73 -17.50 3.01
CA GLN A 177 -12.70 -16.79 4.29
C GLN A 177 -13.10 -17.67 5.49
N SER A 178 -13.42 -18.94 5.30
CA SER A 178 -13.67 -19.85 6.43
C SER A 178 -12.41 -20.00 7.29
N ASP A 179 -11.25 -20.17 6.65
CA ASP A 179 -9.95 -20.29 7.31
C ASP A 179 -9.56 -18.96 7.97
N ARG A 180 -9.23 -19.03 9.27
CA ARG A 180 -8.76 -17.89 10.06
C ARG A 180 -7.47 -17.30 9.50
N ARG A 181 -6.55 -18.14 9.01
CA ARG A 181 -5.27 -17.70 8.48
C ARG A 181 -5.47 -16.88 7.20
N THR A 182 -6.34 -17.33 6.31
CA THR A 182 -6.67 -16.65 5.05
C THR A 182 -7.34 -15.30 5.29
N ARG A 183 -8.24 -15.21 6.27
CA ARG A 183 -8.85 -13.94 6.69
C ARG A 183 -7.82 -12.94 7.20
N LEU A 184 -6.88 -13.40 8.03
CA LEU A 184 -5.83 -12.54 8.58
C LEU A 184 -4.86 -12.08 7.49
N SER A 185 -4.45 -12.95 6.57
CA SER A 185 -3.58 -12.55 5.46
C SER A 185 -4.24 -11.53 4.54
N ALA A 186 -5.54 -11.68 4.24
CA ALA A 186 -6.28 -10.69 3.45
C ALA A 186 -6.35 -9.33 4.15
N ALA A 187 -6.67 -9.31 5.45
CA ALA A 187 -6.71 -8.07 6.24
C ALA A 187 -5.34 -7.38 6.33
N LEU A 188 -4.25 -8.15 6.46
CA LEU A 188 -2.88 -7.62 6.47
C LEU A 188 -2.45 -7.11 5.10
N PHE A 189 -2.92 -7.74 4.02
CA PHE A 189 -2.71 -7.26 2.65
C PHE A 189 -3.43 -5.93 2.41
N ASP A 190 -4.70 -5.83 2.79
CA ASP A 190 -5.49 -4.60 2.67
C ASP A 190 -4.89 -3.45 3.48
N ALA A 191 -4.26 -3.76 4.63
CA ALA A 191 -3.53 -2.81 5.46
C ALA A 191 -2.11 -2.48 4.95
N GLY A 192 -1.62 -3.15 3.90
CA GLY A 192 -0.26 -2.97 3.37
C GLY A 192 0.85 -3.50 4.28
N LEU A 193 0.54 -4.42 5.19
CA LEU A 193 1.45 -4.95 6.22
C LEU A 193 1.89 -6.39 5.98
N LEU A 194 1.43 -7.04 4.91
CA LEU A 194 1.66 -8.47 4.67
C LEU A 194 3.16 -8.86 4.63
N ASP A 195 4.01 -7.97 4.11
CA ASP A 195 5.46 -8.22 3.97
C ASP A 195 6.27 -7.94 5.25
N SER A 196 5.63 -7.38 6.29
CA SER A 196 6.30 -7.02 7.55
C SER A 196 6.68 -8.24 8.40
N ASP A 197 7.70 -8.10 9.25
CA ASP A 197 8.03 -9.12 10.27
C ASP A 197 6.83 -9.40 11.19
N TYR A 198 6.04 -8.35 11.49
CA TYR A 198 4.83 -8.45 12.30
C TYR A 198 3.78 -9.41 11.69
N ALA A 199 3.56 -9.32 10.38
CA ALA A 199 2.64 -10.22 9.68
C ALA A 199 3.16 -11.67 9.72
N ARG A 200 4.47 -11.89 9.59
CA ARG A 200 5.08 -13.22 9.69
C ARG A 200 4.89 -13.83 11.07
N ASP A 201 5.14 -13.07 12.13
CA ASP A 201 4.97 -13.53 13.51
C ASP A 201 3.50 -13.82 13.84
N LEU A 202 2.58 -12.95 13.43
CA LEU A 202 1.14 -13.17 13.63
C LEU A 202 0.65 -14.41 12.89
N LEU A 203 1.03 -14.58 11.63
CA LEU A 203 0.63 -15.75 10.85
C LEU A 203 1.27 -17.02 11.42
N ALA A 204 2.49 -16.98 11.95
CA ALA A 204 3.12 -18.15 12.59
C ALA A 204 2.36 -18.65 13.83
N GLN A 205 1.70 -17.76 14.57
CA GLN A 205 0.90 -18.12 15.74
C GLN A 205 -0.45 -18.76 15.39
N VAL A 206 -0.95 -18.59 14.17
CA VAL A 206 -2.23 -19.15 13.74
C VAL A 206 -2.05 -20.62 13.35
N PRO A 207 -2.69 -21.56 14.05
CA PRO A 207 -2.59 -22.98 13.72
C PRO A 207 -3.19 -23.25 12.34
N LEU A 208 -2.53 -24.10 11.56
CA LEU A 208 -3.04 -24.58 10.27
C LEU A 208 -4.17 -25.57 10.52
N GLU A 209 -5.36 -25.32 9.96
CA GLU A 209 -6.50 -26.23 10.08
C GLU A 209 -6.24 -27.59 9.43
N ARG A 210 -5.40 -27.61 8.38
CA ARG A 210 -4.95 -28.83 7.72
C ARG A 210 -3.45 -28.97 7.87
N PRO A 211 -2.94 -30.16 8.25
CA PRO A 211 -1.51 -30.38 8.31
C PRO A 211 -0.90 -30.18 6.92
N VAL A 212 0.29 -29.57 6.89
CA VAL A 212 1.10 -29.44 5.67
C VAL A 212 1.25 -30.81 5.03
N ARG A 213 0.98 -30.90 3.71
CA ARG A 213 1.13 -32.13 2.94
C ARG A 213 2.59 -32.58 2.98
N LEU A 214 2.80 -33.90 3.02
CA LEU A 214 4.12 -34.51 3.16
C LEU A 214 5.14 -34.02 2.11
N GLU A 215 4.67 -33.78 0.89
CA GLU A 215 5.46 -33.31 -0.26
C GLU A 215 5.97 -31.87 -0.10
N MET A 216 5.33 -31.07 0.75
CA MET A 216 5.71 -29.68 1.01
C MET A 216 6.51 -29.53 2.31
N MET A 217 6.89 -30.64 2.94
CA MET A 217 7.71 -30.64 4.15
C MET A 217 9.18 -30.75 3.79
N THR A 218 10.05 -30.32 4.70
CA THR A 218 11.48 -30.59 4.58
C THR A 218 11.73 -32.10 4.75
N SER A 219 12.81 -32.62 4.16
CA SER A 219 13.12 -34.06 4.17
C SER A 219 13.14 -34.66 5.58
N LEU A 220 13.67 -33.92 6.56
CA LEU A 220 13.75 -34.34 7.96
C LEU A 220 12.36 -34.45 8.62
N GLU A 221 11.51 -33.45 8.46
CA GLU A 221 10.16 -33.46 9.05
C GLU A 221 9.26 -34.52 8.40
N ALA A 222 9.45 -34.77 7.09
CA ALA A 222 8.75 -35.81 6.37
C ALA A 222 9.14 -37.22 6.88
N GLU A 223 10.43 -37.45 7.15
CA GLU A 223 10.93 -38.69 7.74
C GLU A 223 10.39 -38.89 9.16
N GLU A 224 10.39 -37.86 10.01
CA GLU A 224 9.83 -37.94 11.35
C GLU A 224 8.34 -38.29 11.36
N ARG A 225 7.54 -37.71 10.44
CA ARG A 225 6.12 -38.07 10.31
C ARG A 225 5.92 -39.49 9.80
N ARG A 226 6.76 -39.95 8.85
CA ARG A 226 6.73 -41.35 8.38
C ARG A 226 7.04 -42.31 9.53
N MET A 227 8.01 -41.99 10.38
CA MET A 227 8.39 -42.80 11.56
C MET A 227 7.33 -42.78 12.67
N LYS A 228 6.60 -41.68 12.85
CA LYS A 228 5.48 -41.60 13.81
C LYS A 228 4.22 -42.33 13.33
N GLY A 229 4.02 -42.44 12.00
CA GLY A 229 2.86 -43.10 11.39
C GLY A 229 2.88 -44.63 11.42
N THR A 230 4.05 -45.26 11.61
CA THR A 230 4.22 -46.73 11.62
C THR A 230 3.91 -47.38 12.98
N SER A 231 3.69 -46.60 14.04
CA SER A 231 3.46 -47.07 15.41
C SER A 231 2.04 -47.60 15.70
N LYS A 232 1.24 -47.99 14.69
CA LYS A 232 -0.08 -48.62 14.89
C LYS A 232 -0.05 -50.15 14.85
N TYR A 233 1.09 -50.76 14.53
CA TYR A 233 1.31 -52.21 14.56
C TYR A 233 2.58 -52.55 15.36
N ALA A 234 2.59 -52.26 16.66
CA ALA A 234 3.54 -52.88 17.57
C ALA A 234 2.90 -54.17 18.12
N PRO A 235 3.52 -55.36 17.96
CA PRO A 235 2.98 -56.59 18.54
C PRO A 235 3.04 -56.50 20.07
N ARG A 236 1.94 -56.88 20.73
CA ARG A 236 1.94 -57.24 22.15
C ARG A 236 2.49 -58.66 22.29
#